data_AF-K9UHE2-F1
#
_entry.id   AF-K9UHE2-F1
#
_cell.length_a   1.000
_cell.length_b   1.000
_cell.length_c   1.000
_cell.angle_alpha   90.00
_cell.angle_beta   90.00
_cell.angle_gamma   90.00
#
_symmetry.space_group_name_H-M   'P 1'
#
loop_
_entity.id
_entity.type
_entity.pdbx_description
1 polymer ?
#
loop_
_entity_poly.entity_id
_entity_poly.type
_entity_poly.pdbx_seq_one_letter_code
_entity_poly.pdbx_strand_id
1 'polypeptide(L)'
;MTRFPHDEFAKGFLESLLSPFGQVQTSFKISSEVREVDIYFQSNDSTRSIPELGLLGQIAQTDFVLEPFRNPPTIFQIRACMGKLFDLHADLIREAKTLSWLGNLRVILEARETQEPEEEELMMQLSPLFLEKLQAAEERGEVKGRQDEGQSLILRLLNRRVGNVPAEVELKVKALSLAQLEELGDALLDFAQFGDLVDWLDTH
;
A
#
# COMPACT_ATOMS: atom_id res chain seq x y z
N MET A 1 18.50 20.97 -7.41
CA MET A 1 17.71 21.70 -8.44
C MET A 1 16.29 21.22 -8.29
N THR A 2 15.24 21.95 -7.90
CA THR A 2 14.98 23.34 -7.51
C THR A 2 13.93 23.20 -6.40
N ARG A 3 14.27 23.45 -5.13
CA ARG A 3 13.29 23.48 -4.02
C ARG A 3 12.37 24.66 -4.28
N PHE A 4 11.17 24.40 -4.79
CA PHE A 4 10.18 25.46 -4.99
C PHE A 4 9.74 25.93 -3.59
N PRO A 5 9.81 27.24 -3.28
CA PRO A 5 9.40 27.77 -1.97
C PRO A 5 7.97 27.38 -1.56
N HIS A 6 7.13 27.08 -2.55
CA HIS A 6 5.75 26.66 -2.37
C HIS A 6 5.59 25.19 -1.94
N ASP A 7 6.53 24.31 -2.29
CA ASP A 7 6.50 22.91 -1.89
C ASP A 7 6.78 22.77 -0.39
N GLU A 8 7.89 23.36 0.06
CA GLU A 8 8.25 23.46 1.48
C GLU A 8 7.16 24.19 2.30
N PHE A 9 6.55 25.24 1.73
CA PHE A 9 5.43 25.92 2.36
C PHE A 9 4.20 25.01 2.50
N ALA A 10 3.82 24.27 1.46
CA ALA A 10 2.68 23.36 1.52
C ALA A 10 2.90 22.24 2.54
N LYS A 11 4.12 21.68 2.58
CA LYS A 11 4.53 20.68 3.56
C LYS A 11 4.40 21.21 4.99
N GLY A 12 5.03 22.36 5.28
CA GLY A 12 4.98 22.97 6.62
C GLY A 12 3.57 23.41 7.04
N PHE A 13 2.75 23.88 6.09
CA PHE A 13 1.35 24.22 6.36
C PHE A 13 0.52 22.98 6.72
N LEU A 14 0.61 21.91 5.91
CA LEU A 14 -0.13 20.67 6.17
C LEU A 14 0.34 19.98 7.45
N GLU A 15 1.64 19.99 7.72
CA GLU A 15 2.21 19.51 8.99
C GLU A 15 1.60 20.26 10.18
N SER A 16 1.63 21.59 10.17
CA SER A 16 1.06 22.40 11.24
C SER A 16 -0.45 22.18 11.40
N LEU A 17 -1.18 21.99 10.30
CA LEU A 17 -2.62 21.81 10.28
C LEU A 17 -3.05 20.44 10.82
N LEU A 18 -2.30 19.38 10.51
CA LEU A 18 -2.65 17.99 10.79
C LEU A 18 -2.04 17.45 12.09
N SER A 19 -0.92 18.03 12.56
CA SER A 19 -0.25 17.62 13.81
C SER A 19 -1.15 17.57 15.05
N PRO A 20 -2.16 18.44 15.23
CA PRO A 20 -3.10 18.32 16.35
C PRO A 20 -3.93 17.02 16.34
N PHE A 21 -4.01 16.36 15.19
CA PHE A 21 -4.92 15.25 14.93
C PHE A 21 -4.21 13.91 14.74
N GLY A 22 -2.91 13.89 14.48
CA GLY A 22 -2.17 12.66 14.26
C GLY A 22 -0.69 12.92 14.08
N GLN A 23 0.06 11.86 13.85
CA GLN A 23 1.48 11.98 13.54
C GLN A 23 1.64 12.34 12.07
N VAL A 24 2.33 13.44 11.79
CA VAL A 24 2.65 13.87 10.43
C VAL A 24 4.14 13.69 10.18
N GLN A 25 4.49 13.11 9.04
CA GLN A 25 5.86 13.00 8.56
C GLN A 25 5.97 13.64 7.18
N THR A 26 6.86 14.62 7.04
CA THR A 26 7.08 15.33 5.77
C THR A 26 8.25 14.71 5.02
N SER A 27 8.18 14.69 3.68
CA SER A 27 9.21 14.06 2.82
C SER A 27 9.55 12.63 3.27
N PHE A 28 8.50 11.84 3.55
CA PHE A 28 8.63 10.48 4.05
C PHE A 28 9.24 9.58 2.98
N LYS A 29 10.36 8.94 3.32
CA LYS A 29 11.14 8.13 2.39
C LYS A 29 10.55 6.74 2.23
N ILE A 30 10.43 6.31 0.99
CA ILE A 30 10.00 4.97 0.60
C ILE A 30 11.23 4.22 0.06
N SER A 31 11.44 2.99 0.56
CA SER A 31 12.71 2.24 0.45
C SER A 31 13.05 1.81 -0.96
N SER A 32 12.09 1.75 -1.89
CA SER A 32 12.34 1.07 -3.17
C SER A 32 13.05 1.89 -4.24
N GLU A 33 13.00 3.23 -4.31
CA GLU A 33 13.79 3.99 -5.31
C GLU A 33 13.96 5.49 -4.98
N VAL A 34 14.63 5.92 -3.89
CA VAL A 34 14.84 7.37 -3.58
C VAL A 34 13.56 8.21 -3.74
N ARG A 35 12.39 7.59 -3.49
CA ARG A 35 11.08 8.20 -3.67
C ARG A 35 10.62 8.67 -2.31
N GLU A 36 10.10 9.88 -2.27
CA GLU A 36 9.52 10.46 -1.07
C GLU A 36 8.06 10.83 -1.33
N VAL A 37 7.21 10.59 -0.35
CA VAL A 37 5.88 11.19 -0.31
C VAL A 37 5.93 12.48 0.50
N ASP A 38 5.25 13.50 0.01
CA ASP A 38 5.36 14.83 0.60
C ASP A 38 4.81 14.88 2.04
N ILE A 39 3.68 14.22 2.27
CA ILE A 39 3.06 14.06 3.59
C ILE A 39 2.63 12.61 3.78
N TYR A 40 3.07 12.01 4.89
CA TYR A 40 2.52 10.78 5.43
C TYR A 40 1.85 11.09 6.78
N PHE A 41 0.56 10.76 6.90
CA PHE A 41 -0.23 10.98 8.10
C PHE A 41 -0.64 9.64 8.72
N GLN A 42 -0.41 9.51 10.02
CA GLN A 42 -0.86 8.38 10.82
C GLN A 42 -1.88 8.87 11.83
N SER A 43 -3.06 8.26 11.79
CA SER A 43 -4.16 8.56 12.70
C SER A 43 -3.85 8.05 14.10
N ASN A 44 -4.22 8.82 15.12
CA ASN A 44 -4.19 8.34 16.50
C ASN A 44 -5.56 7.74 16.84
N ASP A 45 -5.62 6.67 17.65
CA ASP A 45 -6.87 6.02 18.12
C ASP A 45 -7.90 6.98 18.79
N SER A 46 -7.50 8.23 19.06
CA SER A 46 -8.31 9.28 19.66
C SER A 46 -9.04 10.19 18.66
N THR A 47 -8.86 10.01 17.34
CA THR A 47 -9.40 10.91 16.30
C THR A 47 -10.91 10.75 16.12
N ARG A 48 -11.68 11.36 17.03
CA ARG A 48 -13.09 11.64 16.79
C ARG A 48 -13.21 12.63 15.63
N SER A 49 -14.06 12.30 14.66
CA SER A 49 -14.45 13.11 13.49
C SER A 49 -14.15 14.59 13.67
N ILE A 50 -13.23 15.14 12.86
CA ILE A 50 -12.79 16.53 12.91
C ILE A 50 -13.67 17.33 11.92
N PRO A 51 -14.79 17.93 12.33
CA PRO A 51 -15.76 18.48 11.38
C PRO A 51 -15.21 19.76 10.73
N GLU A 52 -14.31 20.46 11.43
CA GLU A 52 -13.72 21.75 11.07
C GLU A 52 -12.82 21.67 9.84
N LEU A 53 -12.25 20.50 9.54
CA LEU A 53 -11.37 20.27 8.39
C LEU A 53 -12.13 19.78 7.14
N GLY A 54 -13.46 19.67 7.19
CA GLY A 54 -14.27 19.21 6.06
C GLY A 54 -13.82 17.84 5.54
N LEU A 55 -13.56 17.73 4.23
CA LEU A 55 -13.07 16.48 3.59
C LEU A 55 -11.74 16.01 4.18
N LEU A 56 -10.83 16.92 4.53
CA LEU A 56 -9.54 16.54 5.11
C LEU A 56 -9.73 15.88 6.48
N GLY A 57 -10.70 16.38 7.27
CA GLY A 57 -11.07 15.77 8.54
C GLY A 57 -11.78 14.42 8.41
N GLN A 58 -12.44 14.16 7.28
CA GLN A 58 -13.00 12.85 6.97
C GLN A 58 -11.89 11.84 6.60
N ILE A 59 -10.92 12.26 5.80
CA ILE A 59 -9.80 11.41 5.37
C ILE A 59 -8.85 11.14 6.54
N ALA A 60 -8.65 12.09 7.45
CA ALA A 60 -7.82 11.95 8.64
C ALA A 60 -8.36 10.98 9.72
N GLN A 61 -9.44 10.25 9.44
CA GLN A 61 -9.89 9.13 10.26
C GLN A 61 -9.03 7.88 10.05
N THR A 62 -8.36 7.78 8.91
CA THR A 62 -7.47 6.68 8.53
C THR A 62 -6.09 7.23 8.18
N ASP A 63 -5.10 6.36 8.14
CA ASP A 63 -3.78 6.71 7.63
C ASP A 63 -3.87 7.09 6.15
N PHE A 64 -3.13 8.13 5.74
CA PHE A 64 -3.16 8.61 4.36
C PHE A 64 -1.84 9.26 3.95
N VAL A 65 -1.66 9.40 2.63
CA VAL A 65 -0.58 10.19 2.03
C VAL A 65 -1.15 11.35 1.22
N LEU A 66 -0.43 12.47 1.16
CA LEU A 66 -0.76 13.61 0.31
C LEU A 66 0.44 14.11 -0.48
N GLU A 67 0.14 14.53 -1.71
CA GLU A 67 1.06 15.18 -2.65
C GLU A 67 0.41 16.50 -3.09
N PRO A 68 0.76 17.65 -2.49
CA PRO A 68 0.16 18.92 -2.81
C PRO A 68 0.70 19.49 -4.14
N PHE A 69 -0.20 19.78 -5.08
CA PHE A 69 0.15 20.43 -6.35
C PHE A 69 -0.33 21.87 -6.40
N ARG A 70 0.53 22.80 -6.83
CA ARG A 70 0.16 24.21 -7.05
C ARG A 70 -0.83 24.38 -8.20
N ASN A 71 -0.67 23.58 -9.24
CA ASN A 71 -1.51 23.56 -10.44
C ASN A 71 -2.24 22.21 -10.51
N PRO A 72 -3.34 22.11 -11.28
CA PRO A 72 -3.96 20.81 -11.54
C PRO A 72 -2.90 19.78 -11.97
N PRO A 73 -2.82 18.61 -11.30
CA PRO A 73 -1.78 17.64 -11.59
C PRO A 73 -1.97 17.08 -13.00
N THR A 74 -0.85 16.90 -13.70
CA THR A 74 -0.82 16.20 -14.99
C THR A 74 -1.03 14.70 -14.79
N ILE A 75 -1.43 14.00 -15.84
CA ILE A 75 -1.58 12.53 -15.82
C ILE A 75 -0.29 11.86 -15.35
N PHE A 76 0.87 12.34 -15.82
CA PHE A 76 2.17 11.84 -15.39
C PHE A 76 2.40 12.01 -13.87
N GLN A 77 2.02 13.15 -13.31
CA GLN A 77 2.12 13.38 -11.86
C GLN A 77 1.17 12.48 -11.08
N ILE A 78 -0.05 12.25 -11.56
CA ILE A 78 -1.00 11.32 -10.95
C ILE A 78 -0.42 9.89 -10.95
N ARG A 79 0.13 9.43 -12.08
CA ARG A 79 0.81 8.13 -12.19
C ARG A 79 1.98 8.01 -11.20
N ALA A 80 2.80 9.05 -11.11
CA ALA A 80 3.90 9.09 -10.14
C ALA A 80 3.39 8.95 -8.68
N CYS A 81 2.28 9.61 -8.32
CA CYS A 81 1.67 9.46 -7.01
C CYS A 81 1.15 8.03 -6.77
N MET A 82 0.51 7.40 -7.76
CA MET A 82 0.05 6.02 -7.66
C MET A 82 1.21 5.04 -7.46
N GLY A 83 2.31 5.21 -8.20
CA GLY A 83 3.53 4.42 -8.01
C GLY A 83 4.09 4.55 -6.60
N LYS A 84 4.21 5.78 -6.07
CA LYS A 84 4.64 6.02 -4.67
C LYS A 84 3.73 5.32 -3.67
N LEU A 85 2.41 5.34 -3.88
CA LEU A 85 1.46 4.66 -2.99
C LEU A 85 1.68 3.15 -2.97
N PHE A 86 1.90 2.53 -4.13
CA PHE A 86 2.19 1.10 -4.22
C PHE A 86 3.53 0.73 -3.57
N ASP A 87 4.54 1.57 -3.73
CA ASP A 87 5.86 1.38 -3.11
C ASP A 87 5.77 1.49 -1.57
N LEU A 88 5.05 2.50 -1.06
CA LEU A 88 4.81 2.68 0.38
C LEU A 88 4.08 1.48 0.98
N HIS A 89 3.05 1.01 0.28
CA HIS A 89 2.29 -0.14 0.74
C HIS A 89 3.19 -1.40 0.83
N ALA A 90 4.10 -1.58 -0.14
CA ALA A 90 5.08 -2.65 -0.09
C ALA A 90 6.05 -2.51 1.10
N ASP A 91 6.45 -1.30 1.48
CA ASP A 91 7.25 -1.04 2.69
C ASP A 91 6.52 -1.41 3.97
N LEU A 92 5.28 -0.96 4.13
CA LEU A 92 4.48 -1.25 5.33
C LEU A 92 4.29 -2.76 5.51
N ILE A 93 4.09 -3.50 4.41
CA ILE A 93 4.06 -4.97 4.45
C ILE A 93 5.40 -5.55 4.91
N ARG A 94 6.53 -5.07 4.37
CA ARG A 94 7.88 -5.51 4.77
C ARG A 94 8.17 -5.25 6.25
N GLU A 95 7.73 -4.12 6.78
CA GLU A 95 7.87 -3.78 8.20
C GLU A 95 7.03 -4.70 9.08
N ALA A 96 5.75 -4.91 8.73
CA ALA A 96 4.88 -5.86 9.42
C ALA A 96 5.47 -7.27 9.42
N LYS A 97 6.05 -7.70 8.28
CA LYS A 97 6.77 -8.96 8.16
C LYS A 97 7.98 -9.01 9.09
N THR A 98 8.81 -7.98 9.12
CA THR A 98 9.98 -7.93 10.03
C THR A 98 9.57 -8.01 11.50
N LEU A 99 8.48 -7.34 11.87
CA LEU A 99 7.92 -7.42 13.22
C LEU A 99 7.37 -8.83 13.54
N SER A 100 6.71 -9.47 12.58
CA SER A 100 6.30 -10.88 12.65
C SER A 100 7.50 -11.80 12.86
N TRP A 101 8.58 -11.63 12.08
CA TRP A 101 9.84 -12.37 12.22
C TRP A 101 10.45 -12.22 13.62
N LEU A 102 10.51 -10.99 14.15
CA LEU A 102 11.02 -10.72 15.49
C LEU A 102 10.15 -11.35 16.59
N GLY A 103 8.83 -11.35 16.41
CA GLY A 103 7.89 -12.02 17.31
C GLY A 103 8.11 -13.53 17.34
N ASN A 104 8.21 -14.16 16.17
CA ASN A 104 8.48 -15.60 16.04
C ASN A 104 9.83 -15.97 16.64
N LEU A 105 10.88 -15.19 16.37
CA LEU A 105 12.20 -15.40 16.96
C LEU A 105 12.15 -15.32 18.49
N ARG A 106 11.41 -14.36 19.06
CA ARG A 106 11.25 -14.24 20.51
C ARG A 106 10.61 -15.50 21.10
N VAL A 107 9.54 -16.01 20.50
CA VAL A 107 8.88 -17.26 20.96
C VAL A 107 9.83 -18.46 20.87
N ILE A 108 10.64 -18.56 19.81
CA ILE A 108 11.63 -19.64 19.66
C ILE A 108 12.73 -19.55 20.74
N LEU A 109 13.18 -18.34 21.08
CA LEU A 109 14.17 -18.13 22.12
C LEU A 109 13.61 -18.45 23.51
N GLU A 110 12.36 -18.07 23.80
CA GLU A 110 11.66 -18.41 25.05
C GLU A 110 11.44 -19.93 25.18
N ALA A 111 11.12 -20.62 24.07
CA ALA A 111 10.98 -22.08 24.05
C ALA A 111 12.33 -22.82 24.23
N ARG A 112 13.44 -22.23 23.79
CA ARG A 112 14.79 -22.81 23.98
C ARG A 112 15.29 -22.73 25.41
N GLU A 113 14.87 -21.74 26.19
CA GLU A 113 15.21 -21.66 27.62
C GLU A 113 14.53 -22.76 28.47
N THR A 114 13.58 -23.50 27.92
CA THR A 114 12.69 -24.40 28.67
C THR A 114 12.84 -25.91 28.37
N GLN A 115 13.75 -26.36 27.49
CA GLN A 115 13.75 -27.76 27.00
C GLN A 115 14.83 -28.70 27.56
N GLU A 116 14.43 -29.97 27.75
CA GLU A 116 15.26 -31.16 28.03
C GLU A 116 15.81 -31.80 26.71
N PRO A 117 16.95 -32.51 26.75
CA PRO A 117 17.75 -32.86 25.57
C PRO A 117 17.12 -33.82 24.55
N GLU A 118 16.05 -34.55 24.89
CA GLU A 118 15.36 -35.47 23.96
C GLU A 118 14.42 -34.73 22.99
N GLU A 119 13.95 -33.53 23.34
CA GLU A 119 13.09 -32.72 22.46
C GLU A 119 13.89 -31.91 21.43
N GLU A 120 15.20 -31.70 21.65
CA GLU A 120 16.09 -30.95 20.75
C GLU A 120 16.24 -31.62 19.37
N GLU A 121 16.30 -32.96 19.30
CA GLU A 121 16.52 -33.68 18.04
C GLU A 121 15.27 -33.71 17.15
N LEU A 122 14.09 -33.87 17.76
CA LEU A 122 12.80 -33.74 17.08
C LEU A 122 12.53 -32.29 16.64
N MET A 123 12.90 -31.31 17.46
CA MET A 123 12.86 -29.89 17.10
C MET A 123 13.85 -29.55 15.97
N MET A 124 15.05 -30.14 15.95
CA MET A 124 16.04 -29.95 14.86
C MET A 124 15.56 -30.50 13.52
N GLN A 125 14.80 -31.59 13.50
CA GLN A 125 14.27 -32.20 12.27
C GLN A 125 13.00 -31.53 11.75
N LEU A 126 12.12 -31.07 12.64
CA LEU A 126 10.86 -30.42 12.26
C LEU A 126 11.02 -28.91 11.99
N SER A 127 11.96 -28.24 12.65
CA SER A 127 12.16 -26.78 12.55
C SER A 127 12.38 -26.26 11.12
N PRO A 128 13.29 -26.82 10.29
CA PRO A 128 13.53 -26.28 8.95
C PRO A 128 12.32 -26.40 8.03
N LEU A 129 11.66 -27.56 8.05
CA LEU A 129 10.48 -27.84 7.22
C LEU A 129 9.25 -27.03 7.67
N PHE A 130 9.09 -26.82 8.98
CA PHE A 130 7.99 -26.04 9.53
C PHE A 130 8.17 -24.55 9.25
N LEU A 131 9.40 -24.03 9.38
CA LEU A 131 9.76 -22.66 9.02
C LEU A 131 9.58 -22.41 7.52
N GLU A 132 10.01 -23.34 6.67
CA GLU A 132 9.81 -23.25 5.21
C GLU A 132 8.32 -23.22 4.86
N LYS A 133 7.50 -24.04 5.52
CA LYS A 133 6.05 -24.04 5.31
C LYS A 133 5.36 -22.76 5.81
N LEU A 134 5.81 -22.19 6.93
CA LEU A 134 5.33 -20.90 7.42
C LEU A 134 5.70 -19.78 6.45
N GLN A 135 6.95 -19.73 6.00
CA GLN A 135 7.43 -18.77 4.99
C GLN A 135 6.63 -18.86 3.71
N ALA A 136 6.49 -20.07 3.16
CA ALA A 136 5.76 -20.27 1.92
C ALA A 136 4.25 -19.98 2.06
N ALA A 137 3.67 -20.13 3.26
CA ALA A 137 2.29 -19.76 3.53
C ALA A 137 2.12 -18.23 3.68
N GLU A 138 3.06 -17.57 4.36
CA GLU A 138 3.09 -16.11 4.52
C GLU A 138 3.31 -15.43 3.16
N GLU A 139 4.30 -15.84 2.38
CA GLU A 139 4.57 -15.32 1.03
C GLU A 139 3.37 -15.52 0.09
N ARG A 140 2.73 -16.70 0.13
CA ARG A 140 1.51 -16.94 -0.65
C ARG A 140 0.35 -16.08 -0.20
N GLY A 141 0.20 -15.87 1.11
CA GLY A 141 -0.81 -14.98 1.68
C GLY A 141 -0.59 -13.52 1.28
N GLU A 142 0.66 -13.06 1.29
CA GLU A 142 1.07 -11.70 0.91
C GLU A 142 0.87 -11.43 -0.57
N VAL A 143 1.37 -12.31 -1.45
CA VAL A 143 1.19 -12.16 -2.91
C VAL A 143 -0.29 -12.14 -3.25
N LYS A 144 -1.08 -13.01 -2.61
CA LYS A 144 -2.52 -13.05 -2.80
C LYS A 144 -3.22 -11.80 -2.25
N GLY A 145 -2.83 -11.32 -1.07
CA GLY A 145 -3.37 -10.10 -0.48
C GLY A 145 -3.09 -8.86 -1.34
N ARG A 146 -1.85 -8.73 -1.85
CA ARG A 146 -1.45 -7.63 -2.74
C ARG A 146 -2.21 -7.69 -4.07
N GLN A 147 -2.41 -8.88 -4.61
CA GLN A 147 -3.22 -9.08 -5.81
C GLN A 147 -4.70 -8.77 -5.56
N ASP A 148 -5.28 -9.26 -4.47
CA ASP A 148 -6.69 -9.02 -4.10
C ASP A 148 -6.96 -7.53 -3.87
N GLU A 149 -6.04 -6.81 -3.23
CA GLU A 149 -6.15 -5.36 -2.99
C GLU A 149 -5.98 -4.54 -4.26
N GLY A 150 -4.98 -4.87 -5.09
CA GLY A 150 -4.78 -4.26 -6.40
C GLY A 150 -6.02 -4.44 -7.30
N GLN A 151 -6.60 -5.65 -7.31
CA GLN A 151 -7.85 -5.93 -8.02
C GLN A 151 -9.01 -5.10 -7.50
N SER A 152 -9.18 -5.01 -6.17
CA SER A 152 -10.24 -4.21 -5.56
C SER A 152 -10.13 -2.72 -5.90
N LEU A 153 -8.91 -2.19 -5.92
CA LEU A 153 -8.66 -0.80 -6.32
C LEU A 153 -8.98 -0.58 -7.79
N ILE A 154 -8.46 -1.42 -8.68
CA ILE A 154 -8.68 -1.32 -10.13
C ILE A 154 -10.15 -1.46 -10.47
N LEU A 155 -10.86 -2.44 -9.92
CA LEU A 155 -12.30 -2.63 -10.16
C LEU A 155 -13.13 -1.43 -9.71
N ARG A 156 -12.75 -0.79 -8.60
CA ARG A 156 -13.41 0.42 -8.11
C ARG A 156 -13.15 1.61 -9.02
N LEU A 157 -11.94 1.76 -9.53
CA LEU A 157 -11.56 2.80 -10.49
C LEU A 157 -12.25 2.59 -11.84
N LEU A 158 -12.35 1.35 -12.32
CA LEU A 158 -13.07 1.02 -13.55
C LEU A 158 -14.56 1.36 -13.43
N ASN A 159 -15.20 0.97 -12.32
CA ASN A 159 -16.60 1.32 -12.07
C ASN A 159 -16.84 2.82 -12.00
N ARG A 160 -15.85 3.60 -11.54
CA ARG A 160 -15.92 5.08 -11.53
C ARG A 160 -15.66 5.71 -12.90
N ARG A 161 -14.75 5.15 -13.69
CA ARG A 161 -14.26 5.76 -14.93
C ARG A 161 -15.08 5.37 -16.15
N VAL A 162 -15.38 4.09 -16.32
CA VAL A 162 -16.08 3.54 -17.49
C VAL A 162 -17.50 3.08 -17.16
N GLY A 163 -17.95 3.24 -15.91
CA GLY A 163 -19.27 2.84 -15.45
C GLY A 163 -19.34 1.36 -15.10
N ASN A 164 -20.54 0.80 -15.09
CA ASN A 164 -20.79 -0.56 -14.59
C ASN A 164 -19.98 -1.62 -15.35
N VAL A 165 -19.06 -2.29 -14.65
CA VAL A 165 -18.23 -3.37 -15.21
C VAL A 165 -19.00 -4.70 -15.10
N PRO A 166 -19.28 -5.41 -16.20
CA PRO A 166 -19.94 -6.71 -16.16
C PRO A 166 -19.10 -7.77 -15.43
N ALA A 167 -19.76 -8.73 -14.77
CA ALA A 167 -19.10 -9.80 -14.01
C ALA A 167 -18.08 -10.61 -14.85
N GLU A 168 -18.32 -10.77 -16.15
CA GLU A 168 -17.38 -11.44 -17.06
C GLU A 168 -16.05 -10.68 -17.20
N VAL A 169 -16.10 -9.35 -17.25
CA VAL A 169 -14.92 -8.50 -17.30
C VAL A 169 -14.25 -8.42 -15.93
N GLU A 170 -15.02 -8.42 -14.84
CA GLU A 170 -14.44 -8.51 -13.50
C GLU A 170 -13.62 -9.78 -13.31
N LEU A 171 -14.09 -10.92 -13.84
CA LEU A 171 -13.35 -12.18 -13.79
C LEU A 171 -12.04 -12.11 -14.59
N LYS A 172 -12.05 -11.46 -15.76
CA LYS A 172 -10.83 -11.22 -16.54
C LYS A 172 -9.82 -10.35 -15.76
N VAL A 173 -10.29 -9.26 -15.14
CA VAL A 173 -9.44 -8.39 -14.31
C VAL A 173 -8.90 -9.13 -13.08
N LYS A 174 -9.71 -10.00 -12.45
CA LYS A 174 -9.27 -10.84 -11.33
C LYS A 174 -8.28 -11.95 -11.73
N ALA A 175 -8.16 -12.26 -13.00
CA ALA A 175 -7.17 -13.21 -13.52
C ALA A 175 -5.82 -12.54 -13.83
N LEU A 176 -5.73 -11.21 -13.84
CA LEU A 176 -4.51 -10.49 -14.15
C LEU A 176 -3.47 -10.65 -13.03
N SER A 177 -2.20 -10.74 -13.45
CA SER A 177 -1.04 -10.66 -12.56
C SER A 177 -0.91 -9.27 -11.96
N LEU A 178 -0.15 -9.14 -10.87
CA LEU A 178 0.07 -7.85 -10.23
C LEU A 178 0.67 -6.79 -11.18
N ALA A 179 1.64 -7.17 -12.01
CA ALA A 179 2.23 -6.26 -13.00
C ALA A 179 1.20 -5.79 -14.03
N GLN A 180 0.34 -6.69 -14.51
CA GLN A 180 -0.74 -6.33 -15.44
C GLN A 180 -1.80 -5.44 -14.76
N LEU A 181 -2.05 -5.59 -13.46
CA LEU A 181 -2.94 -4.70 -12.72
C LEU A 181 -2.36 -3.29 -12.57
N GLU A 182 -1.05 -3.18 -12.38
CA GLU A 182 -0.35 -1.88 -12.36
C GLU A 182 -0.42 -1.21 -13.75
N GLU A 183 -0.14 -1.96 -14.83
CA GLU A 183 -0.28 -1.48 -16.22
C GLU A 183 -1.72 -1.08 -16.57
N LEU A 184 -2.72 -1.87 -16.13
CA LEU A 184 -4.13 -1.55 -16.29
C LEU A 184 -4.47 -0.27 -15.53
N GLY A 185 -3.90 -0.07 -14.33
CA GLY A 185 -4.07 1.17 -13.56
C GLY A 185 -3.57 2.40 -14.32
N ASP A 186 -2.44 2.26 -15.02
CA ASP A 186 -1.89 3.32 -15.86
C ASP A 186 -2.73 3.58 -17.12
N ALA A 187 -3.16 2.52 -17.81
CA ALA A 187 -3.98 2.60 -19.01
C ALA A 187 -5.38 3.17 -18.72
N LEU A 188 -5.95 2.84 -17.57
CA LEU A 188 -7.28 3.28 -17.13
C LEU A 188 -7.43 4.80 -17.14
N LEU A 189 -6.35 5.55 -16.88
CA LEU A 189 -6.37 7.01 -16.90
C LEU A 189 -6.67 7.57 -18.29
N ASP A 190 -6.31 6.84 -19.35
CA ASP A 190 -6.52 7.23 -20.75
C ASP A 190 -7.85 6.72 -21.31
N PHE A 191 -8.56 5.84 -20.58
CA PHE A 191 -9.86 5.34 -21.01
C PHE A 191 -10.90 6.46 -21.03
N ALA A 192 -11.60 6.58 -22.15
CA ALA A 192 -12.73 7.46 -22.38
C ALA A 192 -14.07 6.70 -22.27
N GLN A 193 -14.08 5.40 -22.58
CA GLN A 193 -15.29 4.58 -22.61
C GLN A 193 -15.00 3.12 -22.27
N PHE A 194 -16.06 2.36 -21.99
CA PHE A 194 -15.96 0.93 -21.67
C PHE A 194 -15.29 0.09 -22.77
N GLY A 195 -15.41 0.49 -24.05
CA GLY A 195 -14.74 -0.19 -25.16
C GLY A 195 -13.21 -0.23 -25.01
N ASP A 196 -12.61 0.84 -24.48
CA ASP A 196 -11.15 0.93 -24.33
C ASP A 196 -10.61 -0.10 -23.34
N LEU A 197 -11.41 -0.46 -22.31
CA LEU A 197 -11.09 -1.54 -21.37
C LEU A 197 -11.13 -2.90 -22.06
N VAL A 198 -12.12 -3.14 -22.92
CA VAL A 198 -12.26 -4.42 -23.64
C VAL A 198 -11.09 -4.59 -24.60
N ASP A 199 -10.77 -3.55 -25.37
CA ASP A 199 -9.65 -3.57 -26.32
C ASP A 199 -8.31 -3.82 -25.59
N TRP A 200 -8.10 -3.18 -24.43
CA TRP A 200 -6.90 -3.40 -23.62
C TRP A 200 -6.79 -4.84 -23.12
N LEU A 201 -7.90 -5.40 -22.59
CA LEU A 201 -7.98 -6.77 -22.07
C LEU A 201 -7.85 -7.85 -23.14
N ASP A 202 -8.14 -7.53 -24.40
CA ASP A 202 -7.96 -8.47 -25.51
C ASP A 202 -6.53 -8.43 -26.08
N THR A 203 -5.73 -7.43 -25.68
CA THR A 203 -4.32 -7.27 -26.11
C THR A 203 -3.31 -7.79 -25.07
N HIS A 204 -3.73 -8.09 -23.84
CA HIS A 204 -2.90 -8.50 -22.69
C HIS A 204 -3.43 -9.75 -21.99
#